data_AF-A0A972MU14-F1
#
_entry.id   AF-A0A972MU14-F1
#
_cell.length_a   1.000
_cell.length_b   1.000
_cell.length_c   1.000
_cell.angle_alpha   90.00
_cell.angle_beta   90.00
_cell.angle_gamma   90.00
#
_symmetry.space_group_name_H-M   'P 1'
#
loop_
_entity.id
_entity.type
_entity.pdbx_description
1 polymer ?
#
loop_
_entity_poly.entity_id
_entity_poly.type
_entity_poly.pdbx_seq_one_letter_code
_entity_poly.pdbx_strand_id
1 'polypeptide(L)'
;MNKLKTNLLLLLAIIIGMIAIGSFYFFYNEQKKFSKEQKEFLLSLNKIEINEATLVLALLQNYIYAYNNNDDIERPLLALEKSFDELEHSAILAKNNYQSLQKEIHILGKSIDQLFNDTQRFIMLSAAIKNSLIFLASYDNKLSNKHNDPVFIKASKTIESLLYAKRMNDTSFLKKDMYLPLLPSQTQKEKEFIKTFF
;
A
#
# COMPACT_ATOMS: atom_id res chain seq x y z
N MET A 1 23.22 73.92 -15.28
CA MET A 1 23.76 72.55 -15.46
C MET A 1 23.43 71.59 -14.31
N ASN A 2 23.45 72.02 -13.04
CA ASN A 2 23.17 71.12 -11.91
C ASN A 2 21.74 70.55 -11.87
N LYS A 3 20.69 71.36 -12.07
CA LYS A 3 19.28 70.89 -12.06
C LYS A 3 18.99 69.76 -13.06
N LEU A 4 19.62 69.78 -14.24
CA LEU A 4 19.41 68.75 -15.27
C LEU A 4 19.99 67.40 -14.83
N LYS A 5 21.17 67.42 -14.19
CA LYS A 5 21.79 66.21 -13.59
C LYS A 5 20.96 65.68 -12.42
N THR A 6 20.44 66.54 -11.55
CA THR A 6 19.61 66.11 -10.42
C THR A 6 18.31 65.46 -10.88
N ASN A 7 17.64 66.05 -11.89
CA ASN A 7 16.42 65.47 -12.47
C ASN A 7 16.68 64.13 -13.15
N LEU A 8 17.82 63.98 -13.84
CA LEU A 8 18.22 62.71 -14.45
C LEU A 8 18.48 61.61 -13.40
N LEU A 9 19.19 61.95 -12.31
CA LEU A 9 19.44 61.04 -11.19
C LEU A 9 18.14 60.60 -10.52
N LEU A 10 17.20 61.53 -10.33
CA LEU A 10 15.91 61.24 -9.72
C LEU A 10 15.04 60.34 -10.61
N LEU A 11 15.08 60.55 -11.93
CA LEU A 11 14.39 59.69 -12.90
C LEU A 11 15.00 58.28 -12.95
N LEU A 12 16.33 58.16 -12.91
CA LEU A 12 17.02 56.87 -12.79
C LEU A 12 16.65 56.14 -11.49
N ALA A 13 16.60 56.85 -10.36
CA ALA A 13 16.21 56.27 -9.08
C ALA A 13 14.77 55.72 -9.12
N ILE A 14 13.84 56.42 -9.77
CA ILE A 14 12.45 55.95 -9.96
C ILE A 14 12.42 54.70 -10.85
N ILE A 15 13.15 54.68 -11.97
CA ILE A 15 13.21 53.51 -12.86
C ILE A 15 13.77 52.29 -12.13
N ILE A 16 14.88 52.46 -11.40
CA ILE A 16 15.48 51.38 -10.59
C ILE A 16 14.50 50.91 -9.52
N GLY A 17 13.80 51.83 -8.86
CA GLY A 17 12.76 51.51 -7.87
C GLY A 17 11.63 50.68 -8.48
N MET A 18 11.14 51.04 -9.67
CA MET A 18 10.11 50.27 -10.38
C MET A 18 10.61 48.89 -10.81
N ILE A 19 11.85 48.79 -11.31
CA ILE A 19 12.48 47.49 -11.66
C ILE A 19 12.61 46.62 -10.42
N ALA A 20 13.04 47.19 -9.29
CA ALA A 20 13.15 46.47 -8.03
C ALA A 20 11.80 45.93 -7.56
N ILE A 21 10.76 46.77 -7.54
CA ILE A 21 9.39 46.35 -7.17
C ILE A 21 8.88 45.24 -8.10
N GLY A 22 9.07 45.40 -9.42
CA GLY A 22 8.69 44.39 -10.41
C GLY A 22 9.42 43.06 -10.20
N SER A 23 10.72 43.13 -9.89
CA SER A 23 11.56 41.96 -9.61
C SER A 23 11.13 41.25 -8.34
N PHE A 24 10.82 42.00 -7.28
CA PHE A 24 10.27 41.46 -6.03
C PHE A 24 8.93 40.76 -6.27
N TYR A 25 8.04 41.39 -7.04
CA TYR A 25 6.74 40.80 -7.38
C TYR A 25 6.89 39.50 -8.18
N PHE A 26 7.76 39.50 -9.18
CA PHE A 26 8.08 38.30 -9.96
C PHE A 26 8.65 37.18 -9.08
N PHE A 27 9.66 37.49 -8.26
CA PHE A 27 10.29 36.52 -7.37
C PHE A 27 9.31 35.94 -6.35
N TYR A 28 8.44 36.78 -5.77
CA TYR A 28 7.40 36.34 -4.85
C TYR A 28 6.44 35.33 -5.48
N ASN A 29 6.00 35.60 -6.72
CA ASN A 29 5.10 34.68 -7.42
C ASN A 29 5.78 33.35 -7.77
N GLU A 30 7.03 33.37 -8.25
CA GLU A 30 7.79 32.14 -8.51
C GLU A 30 8.04 31.34 -7.22
N GLN A 31 8.39 32.00 -6.12
CA GLN A 31 8.57 31.35 -4.83
C GLN A 31 7.27 30.71 -4.33
N LYS A 32 6.15 31.42 -4.46
CA LYS A 32 4.83 30.89 -4.08
C LYS A 32 4.45 29.66 -4.90
N LYS A 33 4.67 29.71 -6.23
CA LYS A 33 4.43 28.58 -7.13
C LYS A 33 5.31 27.40 -6.77
N PHE A 34 6.61 27.63 -6.59
CA PHE A 34 7.57 26.62 -6.17
C PHE A 34 7.17 25.93 -4.86
N SER A 35 6.80 26.71 -3.84
CA SER A 35 6.37 26.17 -2.55
C SER A 35 5.12 25.29 -2.66
N LYS A 36 4.17 25.68 -3.52
CA LYS A 36 2.99 24.87 -3.81
C LYS A 36 3.37 23.54 -4.46
N GLU A 37 4.14 23.59 -5.53
CA GLU A 37 4.59 22.39 -6.26
C GLU A 37 5.39 21.45 -5.34
N GLN A 38 6.21 22.00 -4.44
CA GLN A 38 6.98 21.22 -3.46
C GLN A 38 6.09 20.51 -2.46
N LYS A 39 5.07 21.21 -1.96
CA LYS A 39 4.10 20.61 -1.07
C LYS A 39 3.34 19.48 -1.75
N GLU A 40 2.90 19.68 -2.99
CA GLU A 40 2.18 18.66 -3.77
C GLU A 40 3.05 17.42 -4.04
N PHE A 41 4.33 17.63 -4.35
CA PHE A 41 5.31 16.55 -4.52
C PHE A 41 5.49 15.73 -3.23
N LEU A 42 5.73 16.40 -2.10
CA LEU A 42 5.91 15.72 -0.80
C LEU A 42 4.65 14.99 -0.35
N LEU A 43 3.47 15.55 -0.60
CA LEU A 43 2.20 14.89 -0.32
C LEU A 43 2.04 13.61 -1.16
N SER A 44 2.48 13.63 -2.42
CA SER A 44 2.42 12.47 -3.31
C SER A 44 3.37 11.36 -2.83
N LEU A 45 4.58 11.71 -2.40
CA LEU A 45 5.50 10.75 -1.75
C LEU A 45 4.89 10.11 -0.50
N ASN A 46 4.29 10.93 0.38
CA ASN A 46 3.66 10.41 1.60
C ASN A 46 2.46 9.49 1.28
N LYS A 47 1.68 9.79 0.23
CA LYS A 47 0.61 8.88 -0.22
C LYS A 47 1.17 7.53 -0.66
N ILE A 48 2.27 7.51 -1.39
CA ILE A 48 2.93 6.27 -1.83
C ILE A 48 3.32 5.43 -0.61
N GLU A 49 4.01 6.02 0.37
CA GLU A 49 4.43 5.33 1.60
C GLU A 49 3.23 4.75 2.37
N ILE A 50 2.17 5.53 2.53
CA ILE A 50 0.94 5.08 3.20
C ILE A 50 0.27 3.94 2.42
N ASN A 51 0.19 4.05 1.09
CA ASN A 51 -0.43 3.03 0.23
C ASN A 51 0.38 1.73 0.21
N GLU A 52 1.71 1.83 0.19
CA GLU A 52 2.62 0.68 0.32
C GLU A 52 2.42 -0.02 1.67
N ALA A 53 2.44 0.72 2.78
CA ALA A 53 2.20 0.15 4.11
C ALA A 53 0.82 -0.51 4.22
N THR A 54 -0.20 0.11 3.62
CA THR A 54 -1.57 -0.43 3.57
C THR A 54 -1.62 -1.72 2.73
N LEU A 55 -0.94 -1.76 1.60
CA LEU A 55 -0.83 -2.94 0.75
C LEU A 55 -0.14 -4.09 1.48
N VAL A 56 0.98 -3.83 2.14
CA VAL A 56 1.71 -4.83 2.94
C VAL A 56 0.81 -5.38 4.05
N LEU A 57 0.06 -4.52 4.73
CA LEU A 57 -0.90 -4.95 5.75
C LEU A 57 -1.99 -5.85 5.14
N ALA A 58 -2.56 -5.48 3.99
CA ALA A 58 -3.57 -6.27 3.30
C ALA A 58 -3.05 -7.65 2.86
N LEU A 59 -1.81 -7.71 2.35
CA LEU A 59 -1.12 -8.94 1.97
C LEU A 59 -0.92 -9.86 3.19
N LEU A 60 -0.44 -9.30 4.31
CA LEU A 60 -0.26 -10.04 5.55
C LEU A 60 -1.59 -10.59 6.09
N GLN A 61 -2.64 -9.78 6.08
CA GLN A 61 -3.98 -10.20 6.49
C GLN A 61 -4.50 -11.32 5.57
N ASN A 62 -4.32 -11.22 4.25
CA ASN A 62 -4.73 -12.26 3.32
C ASN A 62 -3.94 -13.57 3.46
N TYR A 63 -2.67 -13.48 3.83
CA TYR A 63 -1.83 -14.63 4.15
C TYR A 63 -2.31 -15.35 5.42
N ILE A 64 -2.59 -14.58 6.48
CA ILE A 64 -2.98 -15.11 7.79
C ILE A 64 -4.42 -15.66 7.76
N TYR A 65 -5.34 -14.96 7.11
CA TYR A 65 -6.76 -15.25 7.14
C TYR A 65 -7.24 -15.89 5.83
N ALA A 66 -7.89 -17.05 5.93
CA ALA A 66 -8.42 -17.76 4.77
C ALA A 66 -9.54 -16.96 4.08
N TYR A 67 -10.41 -16.32 4.87
CA TYR A 67 -11.60 -15.62 4.40
C TYR A 67 -11.40 -14.15 4.07
N ASN A 68 -10.18 -13.62 4.23
CA ASN A 68 -9.94 -12.25 3.80
C ASN A 68 -10.03 -12.17 2.28
N ASN A 69 -10.80 -11.18 1.79
CA ASN A 69 -11.04 -11.02 0.37
C ASN A 69 -9.77 -10.47 -0.32
N ASN A 70 -9.57 -10.84 -1.58
CA ASN A 70 -8.47 -10.30 -2.38
C ASN A 70 -8.74 -8.84 -2.79
N ASP A 71 -10.00 -8.41 -2.78
CA ASP A 71 -10.42 -7.04 -3.09
C ASP A 71 -9.77 -6.00 -2.15
N ASP A 72 -9.42 -6.40 -0.93
CA ASP A 72 -8.73 -5.54 0.04
C ASP A 72 -7.24 -5.34 -0.29
N ILE A 73 -6.67 -6.16 -1.18
CA ILE A 73 -5.32 -5.99 -1.74
C ILE A 73 -5.37 -5.12 -3.00
N GLU A 74 -6.41 -5.27 -3.82
CA GLU A 74 -6.53 -4.55 -5.10
C GLU A 74 -6.65 -3.03 -4.89
N ARG A 75 -7.44 -2.59 -3.91
CA ARG A 75 -7.65 -1.16 -3.64
C ARG A 75 -6.34 -0.40 -3.30
N PRO A 76 -5.52 -0.83 -2.32
CA PRO A 76 -4.25 -0.13 -2.04
C PRO A 76 -3.24 -0.26 -3.18
N LEU A 77 -3.29 -1.34 -3.97
CA LEU A 77 -2.44 -1.51 -5.15
C LEU A 77 -2.75 -0.47 -6.24
N LEU A 78 -4.02 -0.27 -6.58
CA LEU A 78 -4.45 0.78 -7.53
C LEU A 78 -4.17 2.19 -6.99
N ALA A 79 -4.31 2.39 -5.68
CA ALA A 79 -4.00 3.67 -5.06
C ALA A 79 -2.50 4.00 -5.11
N LEU A 80 -1.64 2.98 -4.97
CA LEU A 80 -0.19 3.10 -5.10
C LEU A 80 0.20 3.51 -6.53
N GLU A 81 -0.32 2.80 -7.54
CA GLU A 81 -0.08 3.09 -8.96
C GLU A 81 -0.49 4.53 -9.30
N LYS A 82 -1.70 4.93 -8.91
CA LYS A 82 -2.19 6.30 -9.13
C LYS A 82 -1.32 7.35 -8.44
N SER A 83 -0.91 7.10 -7.20
CA SER A 83 -0.08 8.06 -6.46
C SER A 83 1.32 8.19 -7.06
N PHE A 84 1.84 7.11 -7.65
CA PHE A 84 3.08 7.15 -8.40
C PHE A 84 2.94 7.92 -9.72
N ASP A 85 1.85 7.71 -10.47
CA ASP A 85 1.56 8.48 -11.68
C ASP A 85 1.47 10.00 -11.40
N GLU A 86 0.80 10.38 -10.31
CA GLU A 86 0.74 11.79 -9.83
C GLU A 86 2.14 12.34 -9.51
N LEU A 87 3.03 11.52 -8.95
CA LEU A 87 4.39 11.91 -8.56
C LEU A 87 5.30 12.07 -9.79
N GLU A 88 5.26 11.11 -10.72
CA GLU A 88 6.08 11.09 -11.94
C GLU A 88 5.78 12.31 -12.83
N HIS A 89 4.51 12.70 -12.92
CA HIS A 89 4.07 13.86 -13.70
C HIS A 89 4.12 15.19 -12.94
N SER A 90 4.75 15.24 -11.77
CA SER A 90 4.81 16.46 -10.96
C SER A 90 5.64 17.57 -11.63
N ALA A 91 5.18 18.82 -11.48
CA ALA A 91 5.83 19.99 -12.11
C ALA A 91 7.26 20.24 -11.63
N ILE A 92 7.64 19.74 -10.44
CA ILE A 92 9.02 19.82 -9.94
C ILE A 92 9.96 18.99 -10.80
N LEU A 93 9.54 17.79 -11.20
CA LEU A 93 10.39 16.91 -11.98
C LEU A 93 10.64 17.44 -13.38
N ALA A 94 9.76 18.29 -13.94
CA ALA A 94 10.00 18.93 -15.24
C ALA A 94 11.17 19.94 -15.24
N LYS A 95 11.65 20.37 -14.07
CA LYS A 95 12.71 21.39 -13.95
C LYS A 95 14.10 20.74 -14.04
N ASN A 96 14.98 21.30 -14.88
CA ASN A 96 16.35 20.80 -15.10
C ASN A 96 17.20 20.65 -13.83
N ASN A 97 16.90 21.44 -12.78
CA ASN A 97 17.64 21.38 -11.52
C ASN A 97 17.37 20.09 -10.72
N TYR A 98 16.40 19.27 -11.12
CA TYR A 98 15.96 18.07 -10.40
C TYR A 98 16.31 16.76 -11.10
N GLN A 99 17.29 16.74 -12.00
CA GLN A 99 17.72 15.52 -12.70
C GLN A 99 18.11 14.37 -11.75
N SER A 100 18.74 14.67 -10.61
CA SER A 100 19.06 13.63 -9.62
C SER A 100 17.78 13.03 -9.03
N LEU A 101 16.79 13.88 -8.72
CA LEU A 101 15.51 13.45 -8.19
C LEU A 101 14.72 12.63 -9.22
N GLN A 102 14.73 13.02 -10.50
CA GLN A 102 14.12 12.22 -11.58
C GLN A 102 14.68 10.78 -11.62
N LYS A 103 15.99 10.60 -11.40
CA LYS A 103 16.59 9.26 -11.36
C LYS A 103 16.08 8.45 -10.17
N GLU A 104 16.00 9.05 -9.00
CA GLU A 104 15.45 8.38 -7.80
C GLU A 104 13.98 7.99 -8.01
N ILE A 105 13.18 8.86 -8.64
CA ILE A 105 11.77 8.57 -8.97
C ILE A 105 11.66 7.44 -9.98
N HIS A 106 12.55 7.39 -10.98
CA HIS A 106 12.59 6.27 -11.91
C HIS A 106 12.96 4.93 -11.23
N ILE A 107 13.86 4.95 -10.25
CA ILE A 107 14.18 3.76 -9.43
C ILE A 107 12.97 3.35 -8.60
N LEU A 108 12.28 4.31 -7.98
CA LEU A 108 11.05 4.06 -7.23
C LEU A 108 9.97 3.41 -8.12
N GLY A 109 9.81 3.90 -9.35
CA GLY A 109 8.88 3.30 -10.32
C GLY A 109 9.15 1.82 -10.58
N LYS A 110 10.43 1.45 -10.80
CA LYS A 110 10.80 0.04 -10.95
C LYS A 110 10.48 -0.80 -9.72
N SER A 111 10.67 -0.25 -8.52
CA SER A 111 10.33 -0.93 -7.27
C SER A 111 8.81 -1.13 -7.14
N ILE A 112 8.01 -0.16 -7.55
CA ILE A 112 6.53 -0.25 -7.56
C ILE A 112 6.07 -1.27 -8.60
N ASP A 113 6.63 -1.28 -9.80
CA ASP A 113 6.34 -2.29 -10.84
C ASP A 113 6.65 -3.71 -10.33
N GLN A 114 7.78 -3.87 -9.64
CA GLN A 114 8.17 -5.14 -9.05
C GLN A 114 7.18 -5.57 -7.95
N LEU A 115 6.79 -4.65 -7.07
CA LEU A 115 5.80 -4.89 -6.02
C LEU A 115 4.43 -5.30 -6.61
N PHE A 116 4.04 -4.70 -7.73
CA PHE A 116 2.81 -5.05 -8.45
C PHE A 116 2.86 -6.49 -8.97
N ASN A 117 3.95 -6.86 -9.64
CA ASN A 117 4.16 -8.22 -10.14
C ASN A 117 4.18 -9.26 -9.01
N ASP A 118 4.86 -8.95 -7.90
CA ASP A 118 4.96 -9.84 -6.75
C ASP A 118 3.61 -9.98 -6.03
N THR A 119 2.84 -8.91 -5.94
CA THR A 119 1.47 -8.91 -5.41
C THR A 119 0.56 -9.79 -6.26
N GLN A 120 0.61 -9.67 -7.59
CA GLN A 120 -0.18 -10.51 -8.48
C GLN A 120 0.18 -12.00 -8.33
N ARG A 121 1.48 -12.32 -8.24
CA ARG A 121 1.94 -13.69 -7.98
C ARG A 121 1.44 -14.20 -6.64
N PHE A 122 1.49 -13.37 -5.60
CA PHE A 122 0.97 -13.72 -4.29
C PHE A 122 -0.53 -14.04 -4.35
N ILE A 123 -1.35 -13.18 -4.98
CA ILE A 123 -2.80 -13.39 -5.11
C ILE A 123 -3.08 -14.72 -5.83
N MET A 124 -2.38 -14.99 -6.94
CA MET A 124 -2.53 -16.23 -7.70
C MET A 124 -2.19 -17.47 -6.85
N LEU A 125 -1.04 -17.46 -6.17
CA LEU A 125 -0.60 -18.57 -5.31
C LEU A 125 -1.52 -18.75 -4.10
N SER A 126 -1.91 -17.66 -3.45
CA SER A 126 -2.83 -17.64 -2.32
C SER A 126 -4.18 -18.26 -2.70
N ALA A 127 -4.75 -17.87 -3.85
CA ALA A 127 -5.98 -18.43 -4.37
C ALA A 127 -5.84 -19.94 -4.67
N ALA A 128 -4.76 -20.36 -5.32
CA ALA A 128 -4.49 -21.78 -5.60
C ALA A 128 -4.38 -22.62 -4.33
N ILE A 129 -3.67 -22.13 -3.31
CA ILE A 129 -3.53 -22.79 -2.00
C ILE A 129 -4.90 -22.86 -1.31
N LYS A 130 -5.64 -21.75 -1.24
CA LYS A 130 -6.98 -21.71 -0.62
C LYS A 130 -7.93 -22.72 -1.29
N ASN A 131 -7.97 -22.74 -2.62
CA ASN A 131 -8.81 -23.69 -3.37
C ASN A 131 -8.39 -25.15 -3.16
N SER A 132 -7.07 -25.42 -3.17
CA SER A 132 -6.54 -26.78 -2.94
C SER A 132 -6.89 -27.28 -1.53
N LEU A 133 -6.80 -26.41 -0.51
CA LEU A 133 -7.18 -26.75 0.86
C LEU A 133 -8.69 -27.01 0.98
N ILE A 134 -9.55 -26.22 0.34
CA ILE A 134 -10.99 -26.45 0.32
C ILE A 134 -11.31 -27.79 -0.36
N PHE A 135 -10.64 -28.11 -1.47
CA PHE A 135 -10.79 -29.39 -2.15
C PHE A 135 -10.40 -30.54 -1.24
N LEU A 136 -9.21 -30.47 -0.61
CA LEU A 136 -8.73 -31.50 0.32
C LEU A 136 -9.67 -31.66 1.52
N ALA A 137 -10.15 -30.57 2.11
CA ALA A 137 -11.13 -30.60 3.20
C ALA A 137 -12.44 -31.28 2.79
N SER A 138 -12.91 -30.99 1.58
CA SER A 138 -14.15 -31.55 1.04
C SER A 138 -14.00 -33.03 0.68
N TYR A 139 -12.82 -33.41 0.19
CA TYR A 139 -12.46 -34.77 -0.16
C TYR A 139 -12.29 -35.65 1.08
N ASP A 140 -11.61 -35.12 2.11
CA ASP A 140 -11.41 -35.78 3.41
C ASP A 140 -12.75 -36.09 4.09
N ASN A 141 -13.66 -35.12 4.17
CA ASN A 141 -15.03 -35.32 4.70
C ASN A 141 -15.82 -36.42 3.97
N LYS A 142 -15.56 -36.65 2.68
CA LYS A 142 -16.25 -37.68 1.87
C LYS A 142 -15.69 -39.09 2.08
N LEU A 143 -14.42 -39.21 2.51
CA LEU A 143 -13.71 -40.49 2.56
C LEU A 143 -13.27 -40.93 3.96
N SER A 144 -13.30 -40.04 4.96
CA SER A 144 -13.01 -40.35 6.37
C SER A 144 -13.78 -41.57 6.89
N ASN A 145 -14.97 -41.85 6.33
CA ASN A 145 -15.80 -43.02 6.70
C ASN A 145 -15.55 -44.30 5.87
N LYS A 146 -14.63 -44.31 4.89
CA LYS A 146 -14.48 -45.41 3.91
C LYS A 146 -13.08 -46.04 3.81
N HIS A 147 -12.03 -45.44 4.38
CA HIS A 147 -10.67 -45.97 4.30
C HIS A 147 -10.00 -46.10 5.66
N ASN A 148 -9.62 -47.33 6.03
CA ASN A 148 -8.83 -47.64 7.23
C ASN A 148 -7.31 -47.69 6.95
N ASP A 149 -6.86 -47.13 5.83
CA ASP A 149 -5.43 -47.10 5.49
C ASP A 149 -4.69 -46.14 6.44
N PRO A 150 -3.63 -46.58 7.15
CA PRO A 150 -2.90 -45.75 8.10
C PRO A 150 -2.22 -44.53 7.47
N VAL A 151 -1.82 -44.60 6.20
CA VAL A 151 -1.27 -43.47 5.45
C VAL A 151 -2.37 -42.44 5.17
N PHE A 152 -3.56 -42.91 4.78
CA PHE A 152 -4.72 -42.06 4.56
C PHE A 152 -5.16 -41.35 5.86
N ILE A 153 -5.27 -42.08 6.97
CA ILE A 153 -5.60 -41.52 8.28
C ILE A 153 -4.58 -40.46 8.72
N LYS A 154 -3.29 -40.69 8.47
CA LYS A 154 -2.24 -39.71 8.79
C LYS A 154 -2.37 -38.45 7.94
N ALA A 155 -2.60 -38.58 6.64
CA ALA A 155 -2.79 -37.46 5.72
C ALA A 155 -4.04 -36.64 6.08
N SER A 156 -5.16 -37.31 6.37
CA SER A 156 -6.41 -36.72 6.85
C SER A 156 -6.19 -35.86 8.09
N LYS A 157 -5.56 -36.41 9.14
CA LYS A 157 -5.21 -35.66 10.36
C LYS A 157 -4.32 -34.44 10.10
N THR A 158 -3.37 -34.55 9.16
CA THR A 158 -2.53 -33.41 8.77
C THR A 158 -3.35 -32.31 8.10
N ILE A 159 -4.26 -32.67 7.19
CA ILE A 159 -5.17 -31.72 6.53
C ILE A 159 -6.09 -31.06 7.55
N GLU A 160 -6.73 -31.83 8.44
CA GLU A 160 -7.57 -31.31 9.52
C GLU A 160 -6.80 -30.34 10.43
N SER A 161 -5.59 -30.70 10.87
CA SER A 161 -4.76 -29.84 11.72
C SER A 161 -4.42 -28.51 11.04
N LEU A 162 -4.11 -28.55 9.74
CA LEU A 162 -3.77 -27.36 8.97
C LEU A 162 -4.99 -26.47 8.72
N LEU A 163 -6.17 -27.06 8.45
CA LEU A 163 -7.43 -26.33 8.35
C LEU A 163 -7.83 -25.71 9.68
N TYR A 164 -7.63 -26.43 10.78
CA TYR A 164 -7.93 -25.97 12.12
C TYR A 164 -7.05 -24.78 12.51
N ALA A 165 -5.73 -24.86 12.30
CA ALA A 165 -4.80 -23.76 12.53
C ALA A 165 -5.18 -22.52 11.71
N LYS A 166 -5.56 -22.71 10.45
CA LYS A 166 -6.01 -21.60 9.57
C LYS A 166 -7.31 -20.96 10.07
N ARG A 167 -8.31 -21.78 10.45
CA ARG A 167 -9.58 -21.31 11.00
C ARG A 167 -9.45 -20.65 12.37
N MET A 168 -8.49 -21.08 13.21
CA MET A 168 -8.20 -20.40 14.48
C MET A 168 -7.76 -18.96 14.24
N ASN A 169 -6.88 -18.73 13.26
CA ASN A 169 -6.52 -17.38 12.85
C ASN A 169 -7.77 -16.60 12.38
N ASP A 170 -8.63 -17.23 11.58
CA ASP A 170 -9.88 -16.61 11.12
C ASP A 170 -10.85 -16.26 12.26
N THR A 171 -10.96 -17.07 13.32
CA THR A 171 -11.87 -16.76 14.44
C THR A 171 -11.48 -15.50 15.20
N SER A 172 -10.19 -15.17 15.25
CA SER A 172 -9.69 -13.91 15.82
C SER A 172 -10.04 -12.71 14.94
N PHE A 173 -10.10 -12.89 13.62
CA PHE A 173 -10.52 -11.89 12.65
C PHE A 173 -12.04 -11.69 12.63
N LEU A 174 -12.81 -12.78 12.54
CA LEU A 174 -14.28 -12.78 12.52
C LEU A 174 -14.93 -12.35 13.85
N LYS A 175 -14.21 -12.38 14.97
CA LYS A 175 -14.67 -11.77 16.23
C LYS A 175 -14.63 -10.24 16.20
N LYS A 176 -13.84 -9.65 15.30
CA LYS A 176 -13.73 -8.19 15.14
C LYS A 176 -14.89 -7.63 14.33
N ASP A 177 -15.36 -8.38 13.34
CA ASP A 177 -16.50 -8.04 12.49
C ASP A 177 -17.63 -9.08 12.67
N MET A 178 -18.59 -8.78 13.56
CA MET A 178 -19.68 -9.65 14.00
C MET A 178 -20.42 -10.42 12.89
N TYR A 179 -20.04 -11.68 12.60
CA TYR A 179 -20.95 -12.72 12.10
C TYR A 179 -20.37 -14.11 12.40
N LEU A 180 -20.80 -14.73 13.50
CA LEU A 180 -20.61 -16.18 13.71
C LEU A 180 -21.98 -16.86 13.65
N PRO A 181 -22.29 -17.67 12.62
CA PRO A 181 -23.17 -18.79 12.85
C PRO A 181 -22.44 -19.73 13.81
N LEU A 182 -23.11 -20.03 14.93
CA LEU A 182 -22.65 -20.89 16.02
C LEU A 182 -21.78 -22.05 15.53
N LEU A 183 -20.49 -22.01 15.86
CA LEU A 183 -19.61 -23.18 15.74
C LEU A 183 -20.24 -24.34 16.53
N PRO A 184 -20.35 -25.56 15.95
CA PRO A 184 -20.80 -26.71 16.71
C PRO A 184 -19.76 -26.98 17.82
N SER A 185 -20.23 -26.86 19.06
CA SER A 185 -19.55 -27.09 20.34
C SER A 185 -18.01 -27.24 20.29
N GLN A 186 -17.29 -26.18 20.66
CA GLN A 186 -15.85 -26.22 20.93
C GLN A 186 -15.52 -27.30 21.96
N THR A 187 -14.61 -28.21 21.61
CA THR A 187 -14.15 -29.26 22.52
C THR A 187 -13.24 -28.67 23.60
N GLN A 188 -13.20 -29.30 24.78
CA GLN A 188 -12.47 -28.76 25.95
C GLN A 188 -10.97 -28.55 25.69
N LYS A 189 -10.37 -29.36 24.80
CA LYS A 189 -8.99 -29.21 24.34
C LYS A 189 -8.74 -27.94 23.54
N GLU A 190 -9.73 -27.49 22.77
CA GLU A 190 -9.63 -26.26 21.98
C GLU A 190 -9.66 -25.02 22.88
N LYS A 191 -10.46 -25.07 23.96
CA LYS A 191 -10.49 -24.02 24.99
C LYS A 191 -9.18 -23.94 25.77
N GLU A 192 -8.55 -25.07 26.07
CA GLU A 192 -7.26 -25.12 26.75
C GLU A 192 -6.13 -24.59 25.88
N PHE A 193 -6.08 -24.96 24.59
CA PHE A 193 -5.07 -24.44 23.65
C PHE A 193 -5.14 -22.91 23.51
N ILE A 194 -6.35 -22.34 23.41
CA ILE A 194 -6.52 -20.88 23.33
C ILE A 194 -5.97 -20.18 24.59
N LYS A 195 -6.21 -20.74 25.79
CA LYS A 195 -5.74 -20.18 27.06
C LYS A 195 -4.22 -20.23 27.25
N THR A 196 -3.52 -21.12 26.56
CA THR A 196 -2.06 -21.29 26.73
C THR A 196 -1.27 -20.33 25.84
N PHE A 197 -1.86 -19.86 24.73
CA PHE A 197 -1.15 -19.10 23.70
C PHE A 197 -1.67 -17.69 23.44
N PHE A 198 -2.77 -17.28 24.09
CA PHE A 198 -3.32 -15.92 24.12
C PHE A 198 -3.69 -15.52 25.56
#